data_AF-A0A662EXI7-F1
#
_entry.id   AF-A0A662EXI7-F1
#
_cell.length_a   1.000
_cell.length_b   1.000
_cell.length_c   1.000
_cell.angle_alpha   90.00
_cell.angle_beta   90.00
_cell.angle_gamma   90.00
#
_symmetry.space_group_name_H-M   'P 1'
#
loop_
_entity.id
_entity.type
_entity.pdbx_description
1 polymer ?
#
loop_
_entity_poly.entity_id
_entity_poly.type
_entity_poly.pdbx_seq_one_letter_code
_entity_poly.pdbx_strand_id
1 'polypeptide(L)' 'TLHHLDAYRVASLAELAEVGLDQLIPPDDGVTVIEWPERVPEIVDVSDIVVRITAREDGARRVEISTQ' A
#
# COMPACT_ATOMS: atom_id res chain seq x y z
N THR A 1 -2.31 -8.76 -13.59
CA THR A 1 -0.98 -8.77 -12.95
C THR A 1 -1.10 -8.33 -11.51
N LEU A 2 -0.21 -8.78 -10.60
CA LEU A 2 -0.15 -8.30 -9.21
C LEU A 2 1.22 -7.66 -8.98
N HIS A 3 1.22 -6.40 -8.58
CA HIS A 3 2.42 -5.68 -8.14
C HIS A 3 2.41 -5.64 -6.62
N HIS A 4 3.51 -6.03 -5.99
CA HIS A 4 3.65 -5.98 -4.54
C HIS A 4 4.75 -4.99 -4.18
N LEU A 5 4.40 -4.02 -3.35
CA LEU A 5 5.32 -2.99 -2.86
C LEU A 5 5.37 -3.05 -1.33
N ASP A 6 6.57 -3.05 -0.78
CA ASP A 6 6.80 -2.89 0.66
C ASP A 6 7.43 -1.50 0.91
N ALA A 7 6.63 -0.59 1.47
CA ALA A 7 7.05 0.79 1.73
C ALA A 7 7.86 0.94 3.03
N TYR A 8 8.24 -0.16 3.71
CA TYR A 8 9.00 -0.10 4.96
C TYR A 8 10.31 0.70 4.83
N ARG A 9 10.94 0.74 3.65
CA ARG A 9 12.18 1.48 3.39
C ARG A 9 12.03 2.69 2.48
N VAL A 10 10.80 2.99 2.05
CA VAL A 10 10.52 4.11 1.14
C VAL A 10 10.21 5.35 1.97
N ALA A 11 10.85 6.46 1.62
CA ALA A 11 10.68 7.73 2.33
C ALA A 11 9.58 8.62 1.73
N SER A 12 9.26 8.47 0.43
CA SER A 12 8.23 9.27 -0.25
C SER A 12 7.83 8.69 -1.62
N LEU A 13 6.71 9.17 -2.19
CA LEU A 13 6.33 8.90 -3.59
C LEU A 13 7.38 9.38 -4.61
N ALA A 14 8.12 10.46 -4.30
CA ALA A 14 9.14 10.99 -5.21
C ALA A 14 10.31 10.01 -5.39
N GLU A 15 10.72 9.33 -4.32
CA GLU A 15 11.73 8.28 -4.38
C GLU A 15 11.28 7.11 -5.27
N LEU A 16 10.00 6.74 -5.21
CA LEU A 16 9.41 5.72 -6.09
C LEU A 16 9.43 6.17 -7.56
N ALA A 17 9.13 7.44 -7.85
CA ALA A 17 9.17 7.96 -9.21
C ALA A 17 10.60 7.94 -9.81
N GLU A 18 11.63 8.23 -9.01
CA GLU A 18 13.03 8.19 -9.46
C GLU A 18 13.51 6.79 -9.85
N VAL A 19 12.96 5.74 -9.23
CA VAL A 19 13.27 4.34 -9.55
C VAL A 19 12.31 3.72 -10.57
N GLY A 20 11.43 4.52 -11.18
CA GLY A 20 10.50 4.09 -12.24
C GLY A 20 9.29 3.29 -11.74
N LEU A 21 8.89 3.48 -10.48
CA LEU A 21 7.72 2.82 -9.87
C LEU A 21 6.46 3.70 -9.89
N ASP A 22 6.50 4.84 -10.58
CA ASP A 22 5.35 5.73 -10.82
C ASP A 22 4.21 5.04 -11.60
N GLN A 23 4.55 4.09 -12.48
CA GLN A 23 3.58 3.26 -13.21
C GLN A 23 2.88 2.18 -12.35
N LEU A 24 3.26 2.06 -11.07
CA LEU A 24 2.64 1.10 -10.15
C LEU A 24 1.54 1.74 -9.31
N ILE A 25 1.47 3.07 -9.21
CA ILE A 25 0.55 3.78 -8.32
C ILE A 25 0.05 5.08 -9.00
N PRO A 26 -1.11 5.04 -9.69
CA PRO A 26 -1.95 3.86 -9.96
C PRO A 26 -1.34 2.94 -11.03
N PRO A 27 -1.60 1.62 -10.98
CA PRO A 27 -1.09 0.69 -11.98
C PRO A 27 -1.78 0.86 -13.34
N ASP A 28 -1.00 0.88 -14.43
CA ASP A 28 -1.55 0.87 -15.80
C ASP A 28 -2.32 -0.43 -16.13
N ASP A 29 -1.89 -1.57 -15.57
CA ASP A 29 -2.58 -2.86 -15.62
C ASP A 29 -2.39 -3.64 -14.31
N GLY A 30 -3.43 -4.39 -13.93
CA GLY A 30 -3.44 -5.23 -12.74
C GLY A 30 -3.81 -4.49 -11.46
N VAL A 31 -3.27 -4.99 -10.34
CA VAL A 31 -3.54 -4.45 -9.00
C VAL A 31 -2.21 -4.28 -8.28
N THR A 32 -2.05 -3.17 -7.57
CA THR A 32 -0.91 -2.93 -6.69
C THR A 32 -1.34 -3.11 -5.23
N VAL A 33 -0.61 -3.95 -4.49
CA VAL A 33 -0.80 -4.13 -3.05
C VAL A 33 0.42 -3.56 -2.33
N ILE A 34 0.17 -2.67 -1.38
CA ILE A 34 1.22 -1.89 -0.72
C ILE A 34 1.19 -2.19 0.78
N GLU A 35 2.30 -2.69 1.31
CA GLU A 35 2.52 -2.83 2.75
C GLU A 35 3.13 -1.55 3.34
N TRP A 36 2.78 -1.26 4.59
CA TRP A 36 3.19 -0.05 5.32
C TRP A 36 2.90 1.28 4.60
N PRO A 37 1.71 1.45 3.97
CA PRO A 37 1.41 2.66 3.19
C PRO A 37 1.46 3.94 4.03
N GLU A 38 1.31 3.86 5.36
CA GLU A 38 1.45 5.01 6.26
C GLU A 38 2.85 5.64 6.29
N ARG A 39 3.88 4.95 5.78
CA ARG A 39 5.23 5.52 5.60
C ARG A 39 5.27 6.59 4.51
N VAL A 40 4.33 6.52 3.57
CA VAL A 40 4.16 7.46 2.46
C VAL A 40 2.70 7.89 2.46
N PRO A 41 2.33 8.90 3.27
CA PRO A 41 0.93 9.30 3.45
C PRO A 41 0.15 9.51 2.15
N GLU A 42 0.83 9.99 1.11
CA GLU A 42 0.26 10.22 -0.21
C GLU A 42 -0.26 8.92 -0.88
N ILE A 43 0.30 7.75 -0.55
CA ILE A 43 -0.20 6.45 -1.02
C ILE A 43 -1.57 6.14 -0.43
N VAL A 44 -1.77 6.48 0.85
CA VAL A 44 -3.03 6.20 1.55
C VAL A 44 -4.17 6.97 0.90
N ASP A 45 -3.92 8.23 0.51
CA ASP A 45 -4.91 9.11 -0.10
C ASP A 45 -5.35 8.67 -1.51
N VAL A 46 -4.49 7.94 -2.23
CA VAL A 46 -4.78 7.45 -3.59
C VAL A 46 -5.21 5.98 -3.64
N SER A 47 -5.34 5.32 -2.49
CA SER A 47 -5.71 3.90 -2.41
C SER A 47 -7.20 3.69 -2.56
N ASP A 48 -7.64 2.87 -3.53
CA ASP A 48 -9.06 2.53 -3.70
C ASP A 48 -9.62 1.72 -2.52
N ILE A 49 -8.80 0.82 -1.96
CA ILE A 49 -9.15 -0.10 -0.89
C ILE A 49 -8.08 -0.03 0.20
N VAL A 50 -8.51 0.20 1.42
CA VAL A 50 -7.67 0.11 2.62
C VAL A 50 -7.99 -1.17 3.38
N VAL A 51 -6.98 -2.01 3.57
CA VAL A 51 -7.07 -3.23 4.38
C VAL A 51 -6.26 -3.04 5.66
N ARG A 52 -6.95 -3.03 6.80
CA ARG A 52 -6.30 -2.94 8.12
C ARG A 52 -6.32 -4.31 8.79
N ILE A 53 -5.15 -4.80 9.18
CA ILE A 53 -4.97 -6.08 9.87
C ILE A 53 -4.48 -5.81 11.29
N THR A 54 -5.29 -6.15 12.29
CA THR A 54 -4.98 -5.94 13.71
C THR A 54 -4.75 -7.29 14.40
N ALA A 55 -3.60 -7.44 15.06
CA ALA A 55 -3.31 -8.60 15.89
C ALA A 55 -4.13 -8.63 17.18
N ARG A 56 -4.67 -9.80 17.53
CA ARG A 56 -5.39 -10.04 18.79
C ARG A 56 -4.57 -10.91 19.73
N GLU A 57 -4.83 -10.78 21.03
CA GLU A 57 -4.12 -11.51 22.09
C GLU A 57 -4.29 -13.04 22.00
N ASP A 58 -5.42 -13.51 21.44
CA ASP A 58 -5.73 -14.93 21.22
C ASP A 58 -5.01 -15.53 20.00
N GLY A 59 -4.12 -14.77 19.36
CA GLY A 59 -3.41 -15.17 18.15
C GLY A 59 -4.22 -14.97 16.87
N ALA A 60 -5.50 -14.58 16.94
CA ALA A 60 -6.30 -14.26 15.76
C ALA A 60 -5.90 -12.91 15.14
N ARG A 61 -6.47 -12.62 13.96
CA ARG A 61 -6.38 -11.33 13.29
C ARG A 61 -7.77 -10.78 13.03
N ARG A 62 -7.97 -9.48 13.29
CA ARG A 62 -9.13 -8.75 12.80
C ARG A 62 -8.72 -8.07 11.50
N VAL A 63 -9.48 -8.32 10.44
CA VAL A 63 -9.27 -7.69 9.12
C VAL A 63 -10.44 -6.78 8.85
N GLU A 64 -10.14 -5.52 8.56
CA GLU A 64 -11.12 -4.49 8.23
C GLU A 64 -10.83 -3.97 6.83
N ILE A 65 -11.86 -3.90 5.99
CA ILE A 65 -11.76 -3.46 4.60
C ILE A 65 -12.66 -2.26 4.45
N SER A 66 -12.11 -1.16 3.95
CA SER A 66 -12.85 0.06 3.63
C SER A 66 -12.42 0.59 2.27
N THR A 67 -13.35 1.19 1.54
CA THR A 67 -13.04 1.99 0.35
C THR A 67 -12.88 3.45 0.76
N GLN A 68 -12.04 4.20 0.06
CA GLN A 68 -12.04 5.66 0.14
C GLN A 68 -13.24 6.23 -0.63
#